data_AF-A0A3Q3EQY7-F1
#
_entry.id   AF-A0A3Q3EQY7-F1
#
_cell.length_a   1.000
_cell.length_b   1.000
_cell.length_c   1.000
_cell.angle_alpha   90.00
_cell.angle_beta   90.00
_cell.angle_gamma   90.00
#
_symmetry.space_group_name_H-M   'P 1'
#
loop_
_entity.id
_entity.type
_entity.pdbx_description
1 polymer ?
#
loop_
_entity_poly.entity_id
_entity_poly.type
_entity_poly.pdbx_seq_one_letter_code
_entity_poly.pdbx_strand_id
1 'polypeptide(L)'
;GVSGYTSNPCCDASTCRLTEGSQCAHGLCCDNCQFAVSGSVCRKTSRDCDLPEYCTGVSQDCPEDRFEMNGKPCYDQAQGYCYDGRCPTYEQHCWRLFGQGSRVGPDMCFDLNKRGEEGANCGRSRTGYVSCARPYVSSKYINHLGCLVCIVFFHGQKSASCRPTLGSVSMCAKKKALHFCPVSMATVC
;
A
#
# COMPACT_ATOMS: atom_id res chain seq x y z
N GLY A 1 41.76 22.18 -2.62
CA GLY A 1 40.92 22.76 -3.69
C GLY A 1 40.24 21.61 -4.41
N VAL A 2 38.92 21.65 -4.57
CA VAL A 2 38.18 20.58 -5.22
C VAL A 2 37.56 21.15 -6.48
N SER A 3 38.22 20.87 -7.61
CA SER A 3 37.75 21.13 -8.97
C SER A 3 36.81 20.01 -9.37
N GLY A 4 35.54 20.30 -9.68
CA GLY A 4 34.64 19.28 -10.23
C GLY A 4 33.13 19.44 -10.06
N TYR A 5 32.58 20.64 -9.82
CA TYR A 5 31.14 20.84 -10.03
C TYR A 5 30.92 21.28 -11.47
N THR A 6 30.23 20.43 -12.24
CA THR A 6 29.75 20.72 -13.58
C THR A 6 29.06 22.07 -13.59
N SER A 7 29.48 22.97 -14.48
CA SER A 7 28.81 24.26 -14.68
C SER A 7 27.34 24.00 -15.02
N ASN A 8 26.44 24.37 -14.13
CA ASN A 8 25.02 24.36 -14.40
C ASN A 8 24.67 25.68 -15.09
N PRO A 9 24.34 25.69 -16.39
CA PRO A 9 24.07 26.94 -17.11
C PRO A 9 22.86 27.72 -16.56
N CYS A 10 22.02 27.05 -15.77
CA CYS A 10 20.82 27.62 -15.17
C CYS A 10 21.07 28.26 -13.80
N CYS A 11 22.24 28.04 -13.18
CA CYS A 11 22.56 28.51 -11.83
C CYS A 11 23.97 29.11 -11.77
N ASP A 12 24.05 30.36 -11.31
CA ASP A 12 25.32 31.00 -11.02
C ASP A 12 25.87 30.45 -9.70
N ALA A 13 26.95 29.66 -9.81
CA ALA A 13 27.62 29.03 -8.68
C ALA A 13 28.24 30.02 -7.68
N SER A 14 28.51 31.27 -8.09
CA SER A 14 29.09 32.29 -7.21
C SER A 14 28.05 32.95 -6.31
N THR A 15 26.80 33.04 -6.80
CA THR A 15 25.70 33.71 -6.09
C THR A 15 24.64 32.74 -5.58
N CYS A 16 24.70 31.47 -5.99
CA CYS A 16 23.68 30.44 -5.74
C CYS A 16 22.27 30.88 -6.18
N ARG A 17 22.20 31.63 -7.29
CA ARG A 17 20.96 32.14 -7.87
C ARG A 17 20.77 31.62 -9.29
N LEU A 18 19.51 31.54 -9.70
CA LEU A 18 19.18 31.26 -11.10
C LEU A 18 19.75 32.34 -12.01
N THR A 19 20.25 31.94 -13.17
CA THR A 19 20.67 32.86 -14.23
C THR A 19 19.45 33.57 -14.82
N GLU A 20 19.65 34.73 -15.46
CA GLU A 20 18.56 35.51 -16.05
C GLU A 20 17.77 34.66 -17.08
N GLY A 21 16.44 34.64 -16.93
CA GLY A 21 15.54 33.86 -17.78
C GLY A 21 15.33 32.40 -17.35
N SER A 22 16.11 31.87 -16.41
CA SER A 22 15.95 30.51 -15.88
C SER A 22 14.80 30.43 -14.87
N GLN A 23 13.96 29.39 -14.99
CA GLN A 23 12.88 29.07 -14.04
C GLN A 23 13.28 27.97 -13.06
N CYS A 24 14.24 27.13 -13.43
CA CYS A 24 14.74 26.03 -12.62
C CYS A 24 16.22 25.78 -12.91
N ALA A 25 16.88 25.03 -12.04
CA ALA A 25 18.24 24.57 -12.26
C ALA A 25 18.46 23.08 -11.97
N HIS A 26 17.54 22.45 -11.24
CA HIS A 26 17.64 21.04 -10.88
C HIS A 26 16.25 20.41 -10.86
N GLY A 27 16.18 19.11 -10.54
CA GLY A 27 14.92 18.38 -10.45
C GLY A 27 14.55 17.70 -11.77
N LEU A 28 13.72 16.66 -11.67
CA LEU A 28 13.35 15.80 -12.79
C LEU A 28 12.42 16.49 -13.80
N CYS A 29 11.82 17.62 -13.41
CA CYS A 29 10.96 18.46 -14.26
C CYS A 29 11.64 19.77 -14.65
N CYS A 30 12.98 19.82 -14.65
CA CYS A 30 13.74 20.92 -15.21
C CYS A 30 14.36 20.52 -16.55
N ASP A 31 13.95 21.18 -17.62
CA ASP A 31 14.45 20.95 -18.97
C ASP A 31 14.94 22.26 -19.57
N ASN A 32 16.21 22.32 -19.94
CA ASN A 32 16.86 23.52 -20.50
C ASN A 32 16.57 24.82 -19.69
N CYS A 33 16.72 24.74 -18.37
CA CYS A 33 16.47 25.83 -17.42
C CYS A 33 15.01 26.31 -17.32
N GLN A 34 14.07 25.61 -17.96
CA GLN A 34 12.64 25.87 -17.91
C GLN A 34 11.90 24.70 -17.26
N PHE A 35 10.70 24.96 -16.71
CA PHE A 35 9.86 23.85 -16.28
C PHE A 35 9.50 22.98 -17.48
N ALA A 36 9.68 21.67 -17.32
CA ALA A 36 9.30 20.70 -18.33
C ALA A 36 7.79 20.81 -18.64
N VAL A 37 7.42 20.60 -19.90
CA VAL A 37 6.03 20.74 -20.38
C VAL A 37 5.09 19.89 -19.51
N SER A 38 3.93 20.44 -19.18
CA SER A 38 2.90 19.72 -18.42
C SER A 38 2.55 18.39 -19.11
N GLY A 39 2.54 17.30 -18.34
CA GLY A 39 2.34 15.95 -18.89
C GLY A 39 3.62 15.25 -19.36
N SER A 40 4.80 15.86 -19.25
CA SER A 40 6.07 15.17 -19.48
C SER A 40 6.33 14.14 -18.39
N VAL A 41 6.71 12.91 -18.73
CA VAL A 41 7.00 11.85 -17.75
C VAL A 41 8.30 12.17 -17.01
N CYS A 42 8.22 12.37 -15.68
CA CYS A 42 9.40 12.56 -14.83
C CYS A 42 9.80 11.28 -14.08
N ARG A 43 8.85 10.38 -13.82
CA ARG A 43 9.14 9.05 -13.28
C ARG A 43 8.31 8.00 -14.02
N LYS A 44 9.00 6.98 -14.53
CA LYS A 44 8.36 5.84 -15.20
C LYS A 44 7.89 4.83 -14.15
N THR A 45 6.84 4.09 -14.47
CA THR A 45 6.44 2.92 -13.68
C THR A 45 7.57 1.90 -13.62
N SER A 46 7.81 1.35 -12.43
CA SER A 46 8.82 0.33 -12.18
C SER A 46 8.26 -1.07 -11.92
N ARG A 47 6.98 -1.18 -11.52
CA ARG A 47 6.32 -2.42 -11.07
C ARG A 47 4.81 -2.36 -11.33
N ASP A 48 4.14 -3.51 -11.27
CA ASP A 48 2.68 -3.66 -11.40
C ASP A 48 1.84 -2.74 -10.50
N CYS A 49 2.37 -2.37 -9.33
CA CYS A 49 1.71 -1.55 -8.32
C CYS A 49 2.12 -0.08 -8.32
N ASP A 50 2.85 0.35 -9.36
CA ASP A 50 3.49 1.65 -9.45
C ASP A 50 2.89 2.47 -10.59
N LEU A 51 2.52 3.72 -10.34
CA LEU A 51 1.99 4.61 -11.37
C LEU A 51 3.13 5.48 -11.95
N PRO A 52 3.00 6.01 -13.18
CA PRO A 52 3.92 7.05 -13.65
C PRO A 52 3.54 8.43 -13.08
N GLU A 53 4.54 9.29 -12.87
CA GLU A 53 4.35 10.71 -12.57
C GLU A 53 4.75 11.59 -13.73
N TYR A 54 4.04 12.72 -13.79
CA TYR A 54 4.12 13.67 -14.87
C TYR A 54 4.37 15.06 -14.30
N CYS A 55 5.26 15.81 -14.95
CA CYS A 55 5.52 17.20 -14.63
C CYS A 55 4.26 18.04 -14.76
N THR A 56 4.10 19.00 -13.87
CA THR A 56 2.93 19.89 -13.85
C THR A 56 3.06 21.06 -14.83
N GLY A 57 4.29 21.39 -15.25
CA GLY A 57 4.60 22.58 -16.05
C GLY A 57 4.83 23.85 -15.22
N VAL A 58 4.76 23.76 -13.89
CA VAL A 58 4.89 24.92 -12.98
C VAL A 58 5.85 24.66 -11.81
N SER A 59 6.52 23.52 -11.81
CA SER A 59 7.49 23.12 -10.79
C SER A 59 8.64 22.36 -11.43
N GLN A 60 9.83 22.49 -10.86
CA GLN A 60 11.03 21.75 -11.25
C GLN A 60 11.07 20.33 -10.65
N ASP A 61 10.29 20.10 -9.61
CA ASP A 61 10.22 18.82 -8.92
C ASP A 61 9.14 17.94 -9.54
N CYS A 62 9.45 16.65 -9.68
CA CYS A 62 8.44 15.66 -10.01
C CYS A 62 7.46 15.56 -8.84
N PRO A 63 6.15 15.42 -9.10
CA PRO A 63 5.17 15.21 -8.02
C PRO A 63 5.53 14.01 -7.13
N GLU A 64 4.94 13.99 -5.93
CA GLU A 64 5.05 12.86 -5.01
C GLU A 64 4.69 11.53 -5.68
N ASP A 65 5.43 10.48 -5.32
CA ASP A 65 5.28 9.12 -5.83
C ASP A 65 3.87 8.58 -5.54
N ARG A 66 3.17 8.13 -6.58
CA ARG A 66 1.83 7.55 -6.46
C ARG A 66 1.82 6.10 -6.89
N PHE A 67 0.99 5.34 -6.19
CA PHE A 67 0.88 3.90 -6.39
C PHE A 67 -0.52 3.52 -6.84
N GLU A 68 -0.60 2.32 -7.42
CA GLU A 68 -1.87 1.68 -7.67
C GLU A 68 -2.66 1.50 -6.38
N MET A 69 -3.99 1.45 -6.52
CA MET A 69 -4.86 1.31 -5.37
C MET A 69 -4.56 0.03 -4.58
N ASN A 70 -4.54 0.14 -3.25
CA ASN A 70 -4.36 -1.00 -2.38
C ASN A 70 -5.46 -2.04 -2.66
N GLY A 71 -5.07 -3.31 -2.84
CA GLY A 71 -5.98 -4.39 -3.21
C GLY A 71 -6.17 -4.64 -4.71
N LYS A 72 -5.50 -3.90 -5.59
CA LYS A 72 -5.39 -4.29 -7.01
C LYS A 72 -4.60 -5.60 -7.12
N PRO A 73 -5.09 -6.64 -7.84
CA PRO A 73 -4.29 -7.83 -8.12
C PRO A 73 -2.99 -7.46 -8.86
N CYS A 74 -1.88 -8.07 -8.47
CA CYS A 74 -0.58 -7.85 -9.08
C CYS A 74 0.23 -9.15 -9.10
N TYR A 75 1.29 -9.15 -9.91
CA TYR A 75 2.24 -10.24 -9.96
C TYR A 75 3.68 -9.69 -9.88
N ASP A 76 4.49 -10.33 -9.05
CA ASP A 76 5.94 -10.09 -9.04
C ASP A 76 6.64 -11.45 -9.13
N GLN A 77 6.97 -12.06 -8.00
CA GLN A 77 7.47 -13.45 -7.94
C GLN A 77 6.34 -14.48 -7.75
N ALA A 78 5.22 -14.01 -7.21
CA ALA A 78 4.02 -14.79 -6.96
C ALA A 78 2.81 -13.85 -7.03
N GLN A 79 1.62 -14.44 -7.14
CA GLN A 79 0.38 -13.66 -7.13
C GLN A 79 0.22 -12.93 -5.80
N GLY A 80 -0.08 -11.64 -5.88
CA GLY A 80 -0.20 -10.76 -4.74
C GLY A 80 -1.22 -9.65 -4.97
N TYR A 81 -1.24 -8.70 -4.04
CA TYR A 81 -2.14 -7.54 -4.09
C TYR A 81 -1.37 -6.29 -3.72
N CYS A 82 -1.58 -5.22 -4.49
CA CYS A 82 -0.89 -3.96 -4.29
C CYS A 82 -1.11 -3.44 -2.88
N TYR A 83 -0.02 -3.03 -2.25
CA TYR A 83 -0.02 -2.32 -0.98
C TYR A 83 1.17 -1.38 -0.91
N ASP A 84 0.89 -0.07 -0.94
CA ASP A 84 1.87 1.02 -0.90
C ASP A 84 3.01 0.79 -1.92
N GLY A 85 2.65 0.62 -3.18
CA GLY A 85 3.58 0.45 -4.30
C GLY A 85 4.24 -0.92 -4.43
N ARG A 86 3.99 -1.83 -3.49
CA ARG A 86 4.57 -3.20 -3.49
C ARG A 86 3.53 -4.25 -3.81
N CYS A 87 3.98 -5.40 -4.30
CA CYS A 87 3.14 -6.57 -4.56
C CYS A 87 3.41 -7.73 -3.58
N PRO A 88 3.07 -7.61 -2.28
CA PRO A 88 3.20 -8.72 -1.34
C PRO A 88 2.20 -9.84 -1.64
N THR A 89 2.61 -11.08 -1.36
CA THR A 89 1.66 -12.20 -1.26
C THR A 89 0.72 -12.02 -0.07
N TYR A 90 -0.37 -12.78 -0.03
CA TYR A 90 -1.29 -12.75 1.13
C TYR A 90 -0.60 -13.04 2.46
N GLU A 91 0.33 -13.99 2.48
CA GLU A 91 1.07 -14.34 3.70
C GLU A 91 1.99 -13.20 4.13
N GLN A 92 2.73 -12.60 3.19
CA GLN A 92 3.58 -11.44 3.48
C GLN A 92 2.76 -10.23 3.96
N HIS A 93 1.54 -10.08 3.45
CA HIS A 93 0.61 -9.05 3.90
C HIS A 93 0.15 -9.32 5.35
N CYS A 94 -0.15 -10.58 5.71
CA CYS A 94 -0.38 -10.95 7.11
C CYS A 94 0.83 -10.65 7.99
N TRP A 95 2.05 -10.99 7.56
CA TRP A 95 3.26 -10.72 8.33
C TRP A 95 3.49 -9.24 8.59
N ARG A 96 3.21 -8.38 7.61
CA ARG A 96 3.32 -6.92 7.77
C ARG A 96 2.30 -6.36 8.76
N LEU A 97 1.09 -6.92 8.78
CA LEU A 97 0.03 -6.45 9.67
C LEU A 97 0.16 -6.99 11.09
N PHE A 98 0.56 -8.25 11.26
CA PHE A 98 0.48 -8.99 12.53
C PHE A 98 1.80 -9.60 13.01
N GLY A 99 2.88 -9.47 12.24
CA GLY A 99 4.18 -10.07 12.54
C GLY A 99 4.41 -11.40 11.83
N GLN A 100 5.68 -11.76 11.71
CA GLN A 100 6.13 -12.98 11.04
C GLN A 100 5.52 -14.23 11.71
N GLY A 101 5.10 -15.20 10.90
CA GLY A 101 4.44 -16.41 11.38
C GLY A 101 2.90 -16.33 11.43
N SER A 102 2.32 -15.15 11.22
CA SER A 102 0.89 -15.05 10.89
C SER A 102 0.60 -15.67 9.52
N ARG A 103 -0.58 -16.24 9.36
CA ARG A 103 -0.98 -16.98 8.15
C ARG A 103 -2.29 -16.43 7.61
N VAL A 104 -2.55 -16.71 6.34
CA VAL A 104 -3.83 -16.38 5.72
C VAL A 104 -4.93 -17.25 6.33
N GLY A 105 -6.07 -16.66 6.69
CA GLY A 105 -7.23 -17.43 7.11
C GLY A 105 -7.81 -18.30 5.98
N PRO A 106 -8.58 -19.35 6.31
CA PRO A 106 -9.30 -20.12 5.30
C PRO A 106 -10.32 -19.25 4.58
N ASP A 107 -10.66 -19.63 3.34
CA ASP A 107 -11.56 -18.85 2.48
C ASP A 107 -12.94 -18.59 3.13
N MET A 108 -13.42 -19.51 3.98
CA MET A 108 -14.66 -19.32 4.74
C MET A 108 -14.65 -18.09 5.66
N CYS A 109 -13.49 -17.62 6.13
CA CYS A 109 -13.46 -16.44 6.98
C CYS A 109 -13.60 -15.15 6.13
N PHE A 110 -13.26 -15.18 4.84
CA PHE A 110 -13.51 -14.06 3.91
C PHE A 110 -14.98 -13.94 3.53
N ASP A 111 -15.72 -15.05 3.58
CA ASP A 111 -17.17 -15.08 3.37
C ASP A 111 -17.95 -14.24 4.40
N LEU A 112 -17.36 -13.99 5.59
CA LEU A 112 -17.94 -13.08 6.58
C LEU A 112 -18.06 -11.65 6.04
N ASN A 113 -17.19 -11.24 5.11
CA ASN A 113 -17.23 -9.89 4.54
C ASN A 113 -18.52 -9.62 3.71
N LYS A 114 -19.29 -10.66 3.39
CA LYS A 114 -20.63 -10.54 2.77
C LYS A 114 -21.67 -9.95 3.73
N ARG A 115 -21.40 -9.92 5.04
CA ARG A 115 -22.33 -9.38 6.04
C ARG A 115 -22.40 -7.85 6.02
N GLY A 116 -21.31 -7.17 5.65
CA GLY A 116 -21.27 -5.71 5.67
C GLY A 116 -21.36 -5.16 7.09
N GLU A 117 -20.53 -5.68 7.98
CA GLU A 117 -20.48 -5.33 9.40
C GLU A 117 -19.14 -4.66 9.76
N GLU A 118 -19.03 -4.07 10.94
CA GLU A 118 -17.74 -3.57 11.44
C GLU A 118 -16.75 -4.73 11.38
N GLY A 119 -15.62 -4.56 10.69
CA GLY A 119 -14.59 -5.59 10.50
C GLY A 119 -14.84 -6.72 9.52
N ALA A 120 -16.02 -6.78 8.93
CA ALA A 120 -16.37 -7.76 7.91
C ALA A 120 -17.11 -7.07 6.75
N ASN A 121 -16.38 -6.26 5.99
CA ASN A 121 -16.97 -5.38 4.96
C ASN A 121 -16.00 -5.07 3.82
N CYS A 122 -16.53 -4.51 2.73
CA CYS A 122 -15.79 -4.04 1.58
C CYS A 122 -15.58 -2.53 1.53
N GLY A 123 -15.80 -1.83 2.65
CA GLY A 123 -15.73 -0.37 2.70
C GLY A 123 -16.84 0.22 3.55
N ARG A 124 -16.86 1.55 3.61
CA ARG A 124 -17.82 2.31 4.41
C ARG A 124 -18.54 3.31 3.51
N SER A 125 -19.87 3.30 3.55
CA SER A 125 -20.73 4.28 2.91
C SER A 125 -21.18 5.33 3.93
N ARG A 126 -22.00 6.29 3.48
CA ARG A 126 -22.68 7.23 4.38
C ARG A 126 -23.63 6.56 5.38
N THR A 127 -24.17 5.39 5.04
CA THR A 127 -25.22 4.71 5.81
C THR A 127 -24.71 3.53 6.63
N GLY A 128 -23.45 3.12 6.46
CA GLY A 128 -22.88 2.01 7.22
C GLY A 128 -21.74 1.31 6.50
N TYR A 129 -21.54 0.04 6.83
CA TYR A 129 -20.54 -0.80 6.18
C TYR A 129 -21.12 -1.45 4.92
N VAL A 130 -20.29 -1.57 3.88
CA VAL A 130 -20.69 -2.11 2.59
C VAL A 130 -20.39 -3.61 2.54
N SER A 131 -21.37 -4.44 2.19
CA SER A 131 -21.15 -5.87 1.99
C SER A 131 -20.30 -6.13 0.74
N CYS A 132 -19.49 -7.19 0.78
CA CYS A 132 -18.72 -7.61 -0.38
C CYS A 132 -19.57 -8.39 -1.39
N ALA A 133 -19.50 -8.02 -2.67
CA ALA A 133 -20.13 -8.78 -3.76
C ALA A 133 -19.28 -9.99 -4.20
N ARG A 134 -19.91 -11.03 -4.76
CA ARG A 134 -19.28 -12.33 -5.08
C ARG A 134 -17.98 -12.33 -5.92
N PRO A 135 -17.68 -11.37 -6.83
CA PRO A 135 -16.34 -11.34 -7.44
C PRO A 135 -15.23 -10.85 -6.48
N TYR A 136 -15.58 -10.19 -5.37
CA TYR A 136 -14.65 -9.62 -4.39
C TYR A 136 -14.43 -10.50 -3.15
N VAL A 137 -15.29 -11.50 -2.94
CA VAL A 137 -15.21 -12.43 -1.80
C VAL A 137 -14.13 -13.50 -2.02
N SER A 138 -14.01 -14.01 -3.24
CA SER A 138 -12.97 -14.98 -3.64
C SER A 138 -11.61 -14.34 -3.89
N SER A 139 -11.59 -13.05 -4.24
CA SER A 139 -10.36 -12.31 -4.54
C SER A 139 -9.56 -11.92 -3.28
N LYS A 140 -10.00 -12.34 -2.08
CA LYS A 140 -9.51 -11.88 -0.76
C LYS A 140 -9.20 -10.38 -0.82
N TYR A 141 -10.17 -9.63 -1.35
CA TYR A 141 -9.97 -8.27 -1.83
C TYR A 141 -9.65 -7.36 -0.65
N ILE A 142 -8.41 -6.88 -0.61
CA ILE A 142 -7.91 -5.99 0.44
C ILE A 142 -8.38 -4.58 0.08
N ASN A 143 -9.60 -4.21 0.47
CA ASN A 143 -10.01 -2.81 0.35
C ASN A 143 -9.08 -1.90 1.16
N HIS A 144 -9.15 -0.60 0.90
CA HIS A 144 -8.43 0.48 1.60
C HIS A 144 -8.50 0.43 3.16
N LEU A 145 -9.40 -0.39 3.72
CA LEU A 145 -9.63 -0.64 5.15
C LEU A 145 -9.06 -1.97 5.69
N GLY A 146 -8.35 -2.77 4.88
CA GLY A 146 -7.56 -3.91 5.36
C GLY A 146 -8.35 -5.12 5.86
N CYS A 147 -9.35 -5.59 5.11
CA CYS A 147 -10.07 -6.84 5.43
C CYS A 147 -9.31 -8.09 4.94
N LEU A 148 -8.00 -8.14 5.19
CA LEU A 148 -7.25 -9.40 5.08
C LEU A 148 -7.48 -10.17 6.37
N VAL A 149 -8.10 -11.35 6.26
CA VAL A 149 -8.24 -12.25 7.39
C VAL A 149 -6.91 -12.95 7.62
N CYS A 150 -6.25 -12.64 8.73
CA CYS A 150 -5.03 -13.31 9.16
C CYS A 150 -5.26 -14.09 10.44
N ILE A 151 -4.75 -15.32 10.45
CA ILE A 151 -4.61 -16.15 11.63
C ILE A 151 -3.27 -15.81 12.29
N VAL A 152 -3.30 -15.44 13.56
CA VAL A 152 -2.10 -15.17 14.37
C VAL A 152 -1.96 -16.26 15.42
N PHE A 153 -0.85 -17.01 15.38
CA PHE A 153 -0.50 -17.96 16.43
C PHE A 153 0.36 -17.25 17.47
N PHE A 154 -0.18 -17.03 18.67
CA PHE A 154 0.59 -16.45 19.77
C PHE A 154 1.46 -17.53 20.43
N HIS A 155 2.74 -17.60 20.08
CA HIS A 155 3.74 -18.23 20.95
C HIS A 155 4.04 -17.28 22.11
N GLY A 156 3.22 -17.33 23.17
CA GLY A 156 3.53 -16.77 24.49
C GLY A 156 3.65 -15.23 24.63
N GLN A 157 3.55 -14.44 23.57
CA GLN A 157 3.66 -12.98 23.64
C GLN A 157 2.26 -12.32 23.66
N LYS A 158 1.86 -11.78 24.81
CA LYS A 158 0.60 -11.05 24.98
C LYS A 158 0.65 -9.74 24.17
N SER A 159 0.04 -9.70 22.99
CA SER A 159 -0.27 -8.43 22.35
C SER A 159 -1.46 -7.78 23.06
N ALA A 160 -1.32 -6.53 23.49
CA ALA A 160 -2.30 -5.82 24.33
C ALA A 160 -3.69 -5.63 23.69
N SER A 161 -3.85 -5.93 22.39
CA SER A 161 -5.07 -5.66 21.62
C SER A 161 -5.89 -6.90 21.24
N CYS A 162 -5.38 -8.11 21.44
CA CYS A 162 -6.11 -9.36 21.21
C CYS A 162 -5.90 -10.32 22.40
N ARG A 163 -6.90 -10.47 23.27
CA ARG A 163 -6.89 -11.52 24.31
C ARG A 163 -7.35 -12.84 23.69
N PRO A 164 -6.52 -13.89 23.64
CA PRO A 164 -6.97 -15.21 23.23
C PRO A 164 -7.86 -15.81 24.33
N THR A 165 -9.06 -16.25 23.98
CA THR A 165 -9.82 -17.24 24.77
C THR A 165 -9.30 -18.63 24.44
N LEU A 166 -8.97 -19.42 25.46
CA LEU A 166 -8.48 -20.80 25.32
C LEU A 166 -9.38 -21.58 24.34
N GLY A 167 -8.77 -22.16 23.29
CA GLY A 167 -9.47 -23.03 22.33
C GLY A 167 -10.06 -22.36 21.08
N SER A 168 -9.70 -21.11 20.76
CA SER A 168 -10.23 -20.41 19.56
C SER A 168 -9.17 -19.64 18.77
N VAL A 169 -9.20 -19.73 17.44
CA VAL A 169 -8.36 -18.92 16.55
C VAL A 169 -8.92 -17.49 16.53
N SER A 170 -8.12 -16.53 16.97
CA SER A 170 -8.52 -15.11 16.96
C SER A 170 -8.12 -14.43 15.66
N MET A 171 -9.05 -13.73 15.01
CA MET A 171 -8.79 -12.82 13.90
C MET A 171 -8.57 -11.42 14.49
N CYS A 172 -7.39 -10.85 14.26
CA CYS A 172 -7.11 -9.47 14.63
C CYS A 172 -7.22 -8.61 13.36
N ALA A 173 -7.88 -7.46 13.43
CA ALA A 173 -7.72 -6.38 12.46
C ALA A 173 -7.05 -5.22 13.20
N LYS A 174 -6.19 -4.43 12.53
CA LYS A 174 -5.56 -3.27 13.19
C LYS A 174 -6.66 -2.28 13.64
N LYS A 175 -6.92 -2.30 14.96
CA LYS A 175 -7.68 -1.38 15.83
C LYS A 175 -8.89 -1.95 16.58
N LYS A 176 -9.45 -3.12 16.24
CA LYS A 176 -10.45 -3.81 17.10
C LYS A 176 -10.46 -5.30 16.77
N ALA A 177 -10.62 -6.13 17.81
CA ALA A 177 -10.96 -7.53 17.64
C ALA A 177 -12.29 -7.62 16.87
N LEU A 178 -12.28 -8.33 15.75
CA LEU A 178 -13.42 -8.41 14.85
C LEU A 178 -13.74 -9.88 14.62
N HIS A 179 -14.97 -10.23 14.98
CA HIS A 179 -15.67 -11.51 14.82
C HIS A 179 -14.81 -12.80 14.80
N PHE A 180 -15.08 -13.69 15.75
CA PHE A 180 -14.54 -15.04 15.78
C PHE A 180 -14.95 -15.80 14.49
N CYS A 181 -13.97 -16.28 13.72
CA CYS A 181 -14.24 -17.34 12.74
C CYS A 181 -14.59 -18.58 13.56
N PRO A 182 -15.79 -19.17 13.41
CA PRO A 182 -16.12 -20.40 14.11
C PRO A 182 -15.33 -21.53 13.47
N VAL A 183 -14.08 -21.72 13.90
CA VAL A 183 -13.32 -22.95 13.65
C VAL A 183 -13.89 -24.03 14.56
N SER A 184 -15.14 -24.41 14.31
CA SER A 184 -15.58 -25.75 14.67
C SER A 184 -14.92 -26.65 13.63
N MET A 185 -13.89 -27.38 14.05
CA MET A 185 -12.97 -28.19 13.21
C MET A 185 -11.78 -27.42 12.62
N ALA A 186 -10.67 -27.37 13.35
CA ALA A 186 -9.36 -27.35 12.71
C ALA A 186 -8.36 -28.15 13.55
N THR A 187 -7.97 -29.25 12.94
CA THR A 187 -7.06 -30.32 13.35
C THR A 187 -5.69 -29.79 13.76
N VAL A 188 -5.15 -30.41 14.82
CA VAL A 188 -3.76 -30.30 15.27
C VAL A 188 -2.83 -30.86 14.19
N CYS A 189 -1.85 -30.08 13.78
CA CYS A 189 -0.50 -30.55 13.42
C CYS A 189 0.49 -29.55 14.00
#